data_AF-A0A8J1KR93-F1
#
_entry.id   AF-A0A8J1KR93-F1
#
_cell.length_a   1.000
_cell.length_b   1.000
_cell.length_c   1.000
_cell.angle_alpha   90.00
_cell.angle_beta   90.00
_cell.angle_gamma   90.00
#
_symmetry.space_group_name_H-M   'P 1'
#
loop_
_entity.id
_entity.type
_entity.pdbx_description
1 polymer ?
#
loop_
_entity_poly.entity_id
_entity_poly.type
_entity_poly.pdbx_seq_one_letter_code
_entity_poly.pdbx_strand_id
1 'polypeptide(L)'
;MVDKDIKEVKAIQKVFPYSKVLLCWFHVLQAVHRWLSKKTCGNLDPSVRREVLQFMISLKMSSSKKVFQEHSTEILERVKAITGNDKVGDYLQHHWFPVSDMWAQYGRQVYHEESETNNLLERFFHTLKYQFLEGKANMRLDMLVCLLTGKVEKYYKHLTELHKAGRISSSQEKQDIFGTVEKMIQKELEANIHHKGEGNYCIPSESQPAKYHNVNVIYNICDCWFSLMGNICKHIAFAKTLLSRENISLDQLRKSECNLLIKRRMYIQEGATLIINRDDEMSIVHKSKCSCRTNSFGETCVCIMIAIALKNSTSKPTKHTAGTLQAVDELKMSKPAIPFQDTFEIEEELDTVTPTVLSTQNLVQDLYTWVNSESFAYNKALHNTLKKAHAIVFSNFETKSRKKNIVPIRFQRAKLRENKNIHSSISSYRRKKKNYRKGFFSQKK
;
A
#
# COMPACT_ATOMS: atom_id res chain seq x y z
N MET A 1 -0.73 0.81 -2.07
CA MET A 1 -0.03 2.10 -1.82
C MET A 1 0.24 2.75 -3.17
N VAL A 2 -0.14 4.01 -3.35
CA VAL A 2 -0.11 4.73 -4.64
C VAL A 2 0.44 6.15 -4.46
N ASP A 3 0.63 6.85 -5.58
CA ASP A 3 0.92 8.28 -5.54
C ASP A 3 -0.38 9.08 -5.33
N LYS A 4 -0.26 10.38 -5.06
CA LYS A 4 -1.43 11.26 -4.93
C LYS A 4 -1.99 11.60 -6.32
N ASP A 5 -2.61 10.62 -6.97
CA ASP A 5 -3.44 10.79 -8.17
C ASP A 5 -4.90 10.51 -7.82
N ILE A 6 -5.73 11.55 -7.84
CA ILE A 6 -7.14 11.46 -7.44
C ILE A 6 -7.92 10.53 -8.39
N LYS A 7 -7.56 10.46 -9.68
CA LYS A 7 -8.23 9.57 -10.64
C LYS A 7 -7.88 8.12 -10.35
N GLU A 8 -6.62 7.83 -10.05
CA GLU A 8 -6.17 6.50 -9.62
C GLU A 8 -6.87 6.06 -8.33
N VAL A 9 -6.88 6.93 -7.32
CA VAL A 9 -7.55 6.66 -6.03
C VAL A 9 -9.04 6.37 -6.23
N LYS A 10 -9.75 7.22 -6.99
CA LYS A 10 -11.18 7.02 -7.28
C LYS A 10 -11.44 5.74 -8.06
N ALA A 11 -10.59 5.39 -9.02
CA ALA A 11 -10.72 4.15 -9.78
C ALA A 11 -10.56 2.92 -8.86
N ILE A 12 -9.57 2.93 -7.97
CA ILE A 12 -9.37 1.85 -6.99
C ILE A 12 -10.58 1.76 -6.07
N GLN A 13 -11.07 2.87 -5.52
CA GLN A 13 -12.23 2.87 -4.63
C GLN A 13 -13.51 2.41 -5.32
N LYS A 14 -13.68 2.72 -6.62
CA LYS A 14 -14.83 2.24 -7.39
C LYS A 14 -14.82 0.73 -7.59
N VAL A 15 -13.66 0.14 -7.89
CA VAL A 15 -13.52 -1.30 -8.17
C VAL A 15 -13.37 -2.11 -6.89
N PHE A 16 -12.71 -1.55 -5.88
CA PHE A 16 -12.38 -2.17 -4.61
C PHE A 16 -12.83 -1.27 -3.44
N PRO A 17 -14.14 -1.10 -3.21
CA PRO A 17 -14.69 -0.14 -2.24
C PRO A 17 -14.24 -0.39 -0.79
N TYR A 18 -13.87 -1.64 -0.49
CA TYR A 18 -13.41 -2.05 0.83
C TYR A 18 -11.89 -1.99 1.01
N SER A 19 -11.13 -1.60 -0.03
CA SER A 19 -9.68 -1.49 0.06
C SER A 19 -9.26 -0.14 0.60
N LYS A 20 -8.40 -0.16 1.63
CA LYS A 20 -7.77 1.07 2.13
C LYS A 20 -6.67 1.52 1.19
N VAL A 21 -6.78 2.74 0.68
CA VAL A 21 -5.77 3.34 -0.20
C VAL A 21 -4.79 4.15 0.62
N LEU A 22 -3.53 3.74 0.62
CA LEU A 22 -2.44 4.44 1.28
C LEU A 22 -1.61 5.21 0.24
N LEU A 23 -1.15 6.41 0.58
CA LEU A 23 -0.20 7.15 -0.26
C LEU A 23 1.24 6.69 -0.01
N CYS A 24 2.14 6.88 -0.97
CA CYS A 24 3.57 6.72 -0.76
C CYS A 24 4.10 7.89 0.08
N TRP A 25 4.66 7.64 1.26
CA TRP A 25 5.18 8.69 2.15
C TRP A 25 6.31 9.49 1.51
N PHE A 26 7.19 8.80 0.76
CA PHE A 26 8.24 9.46 -0.01
C PHE A 26 7.67 10.48 -1.00
N HIS A 27 6.59 10.13 -1.73
CA HIS A 27 5.96 11.05 -2.67
C HIS A 27 5.16 12.17 -2.01
N VAL A 28 4.59 11.94 -0.83
CA VAL A 28 3.99 13.00 -0.01
C VAL A 28 5.06 14.06 0.32
N LEU A 29 6.17 13.67 0.95
CA LEU A 29 7.25 14.59 1.30
C LEU A 29 7.89 15.24 0.07
N GLN A 30 8.11 14.47 -0.99
CA GLN A 30 8.69 14.99 -2.23
C GLN A 30 7.78 16.03 -2.89
N ALA A 31 6.47 15.80 -2.91
CA ALA A 31 5.50 16.75 -3.46
C ALA A 31 5.45 18.04 -2.64
N VAL A 32 5.42 17.95 -1.31
CA VAL A 32 5.51 19.12 -0.41
C VAL A 32 6.82 19.88 -0.65
N HIS A 33 7.97 19.20 -0.60
CA HIS A 33 9.28 19.83 -0.85
C HIS A 33 9.35 20.53 -2.21
N ARG A 34 8.87 19.88 -3.28
CA ARG A 34 8.84 20.48 -4.62
C ARG A 34 7.96 21.72 -4.66
N TRP A 35 6.79 21.68 -4.03
CA TRP A 35 5.89 22.83 -3.97
C TRP A 35 6.53 24.02 -3.24
N LEU A 36 7.10 23.79 -2.05
CA LEU A 36 7.79 24.83 -1.27
C LEU A 36 8.99 25.46 -2.01
N SER A 37 9.58 24.71 -2.95
CA SER A 37 10.73 25.15 -3.76
C SER A 37 10.31 25.89 -5.04
N LYS A 38 9.02 25.91 -5.41
CA LYS A 38 8.56 26.61 -6.62
C LYS A 38 8.52 28.11 -6.37
N LYS A 39 9.04 28.89 -7.34
CA LYS A 39 9.02 30.36 -7.31
C LYS A 39 7.62 30.95 -7.12
N THR A 40 6.61 30.31 -7.71
CA THR A 40 5.22 30.75 -7.70
C THR A 40 4.45 30.35 -6.45
N CYS A 41 4.99 29.44 -5.64
CA CYS A 41 4.21 28.73 -4.61
C CYS A 41 5.01 28.44 -3.32
N GLY A 42 6.01 29.26 -3.01
CA GLY A 42 6.73 29.15 -1.74
C GLY A 42 8.09 29.83 -1.79
N ASN A 43 8.92 29.49 -2.79
CA ASN A 43 10.32 29.91 -2.92
C ASN A 43 11.06 30.02 -1.59
N LEU A 44 10.77 29.11 -0.66
CA LEU A 44 11.21 29.27 0.72
C LEU A 44 12.69 28.93 0.81
N ASP A 45 13.36 29.60 1.74
CA ASP A 45 14.73 29.29 2.09
C ASP A 45 14.88 27.78 2.46
N PRO A 46 15.98 27.10 2.08
CA PRO A 46 16.23 25.72 2.49
C PRO A 46 16.00 25.41 3.99
N SER A 47 16.29 26.35 4.88
CA SER A 47 16.08 26.20 6.34
C SER A 47 14.59 26.08 6.68
N VAL A 48 13.78 27.04 6.26
CA VAL A 48 12.32 27.05 6.45
C VAL A 48 11.67 25.82 5.80
N ARG A 49 12.12 25.42 4.61
CA ARG A 49 11.64 24.20 3.96
C ARG A 49 11.88 22.95 4.82
N ARG A 50 13.04 22.85 5.44
CA ARG A 50 13.38 21.73 6.32
C ARG A 50 12.46 21.68 7.54
N GLU A 51 12.15 22.83 8.14
CA GLU A 51 11.22 22.91 9.27
C GLU A 51 9.81 22.47 8.88
N VAL A 52 9.28 22.95 7.74
CA VAL A 52 7.97 22.51 7.24
C VAL A 52 7.94 21.00 6.97
N LEU A 53 9.03 20.42 6.43
CA LEU A 53 9.11 18.97 6.26
C LEU A 53 9.18 18.23 7.60
N GLN A 54 9.83 18.81 8.61
CA GLN A 54 9.86 18.21 9.96
C GLN A 54 8.47 18.25 10.61
N PHE A 55 7.68 19.29 10.37
CA PHE A 55 6.28 19.35 10.75
C PHE A 55 5.43 18.29 10.04
N MET A 56 5.66 18.05 8.75
CA MET A 56 5.00 16.94 8.05
C MET A 56 5.36 15.59 8.67
N ILE A 57 6.63 15.38 9.05
CA ILE A 57 7.08 14.17 9.74
C ILE A 57 6.39 14.05 11.10
N SER A 58 6.28 15.13 11.89
CA SER A 58 5.62 15.09 13.19
C SER A 58 4.12 14.78 13.06
N LEU A 59 3.43 15.36 12.07
CA LEU A 59 2.03 15.06 11.75
C LEU A 59 1.83 13.62 11.28
N LYS A 60 2.78 13.04 10.54
CA LYS A 60 2.70 11.61 10.17
C LYS A 60 2.57 10.75 11.42
N MET A 61 3.23 11.11 12.51
CA MET A 61 3.33 10.29 13.72
C MET A 61 2.06 10.29 14.59
N SER A 62 1.05 11.08 14.24
CA SER A 62 -0.20 11.15 14.98
C SER A 62 -0.92 9.79 15.03
N SER A 63 -1.17 9.31 16.26
CA SER A 63 -1.72 7.99 16.54
C SER A 63 -3.24 7.89 16.37
N SER A 64 -3.95 9.02 16.44
CA SER A 64 -5.39 9.11 16.21
C SER A 64 -5.73 10.34 15.34
N LYS A 65 -6.94 10.35 14.77
CA LYS A 65 -7.46 11.50 14.02
C LYS A 65 -7.57 12.76 14.90
N LYS A 66 -7.98 12.60 16.17
CA LYS A 66 -8.08 13.70 17.14
C LYS A 66 -6.70 14.32 17.41
N VAL A 67 -5.70 13.49 17.71
CA VAL A 67 -4.31 13.94 17.91
C VAL A 67 -3.78 14.63 16.66
N PHE A 68 -4.11 14.13 15.47
CA PHE A 68 -3.75 14.80 14.22
C PHE A 68 -4.36 16.19 14.11
N GLN A 69 -5.66 16.34 14.41
CA GLN A 69 -6.36 17.63 14.32
C GLN A 69 -5.79 18.67 15.29
N GLU A 70 -5.59 18.28 16.55
CA GLU A 70 -4.99 19.13 17.58
C GLU A 70 -3.58 19.58 17.17
N HIS A 71 -2.73 18.63 16.79
CA HIS A 71 -1.36 18.90 16.37
C HIS A 71 -1.29 19.71 15.07
N SER A 72 -2.22 19.50 14.13
CA SER A 72 -2.27 20.27 12.88
C SER A 72 -2.55 21.75 13.12
N THR A 73 -3.35 22.08 14.13
CA THR A 73 -3.64 23.48 14.49
C THR A 73 -2.38 24.17 15.01
N GLU A 74 -1.64 23.54 15.92
CA GLU A 74 -0.35 24.05 16.41
C GLU A 74 0.67 24.24 15.26
N ILE A 75 0.73 23.26 14.36
CA ILE A 75 1.67 23.29 13.22
C ILE A 75 1.34 24.43 12.27
N LEU A 76 0.07 24.74 12.02
CA LEU A 76 -0.33 25.87 11.17
C LEU A 76 0.15 27.21 11.75
N GLU A 77 -0.01 27.43 13.06
CA GLU A 77 0.49 28.63 13.74
C GLU A 77 2.02 28.76 13.65
N ARG A 78 2.74 27.65 13.84
CA ARG A 78 4.20 27.62 13.72
C ARG A 78 4.66 27.87 12.29
N VAL A 79 3.99 27.29 11.31
CA VAL A 79 4.25 27.53 9.88
C VAL A 79 4.03 29.01 9.55
N LYS A 80 2.95 29.61 10.03
CA LYS A 80 2.68 31.04 9.85
C LYS A 80 3.78 31.90 10.46
N ALA A 81 4.23 31.58 11.66
CA ALA A 81 5.31 32.30 12.34
C ALA A 81 6.64 32.26 11.55
N ILE A 82 7.05 31.10 11.02
CA ILE A 82 8.33 30.96 10.32
C ILE A 82 8.30 31.44 8.86
N THR A 83 7.12 31.50 8.25
CA THR A 83 6.96 31.93 6.84
C THR A 83 6.47 33.38 6.73
N GLY A 84 5.91 33.95 7.80
CA GLY A 84 5.31 35.28 7.82
C GLY A 84 4.01 35.40 7.02
N ASN A 85 3.42 34.29 6.55
CA ASN A 85 2.19 34.31 5.76
C ASN A 85 1.44 32.95 5.82
N ASP A 86 0.19 32.93 5.39
CA ASP A 86 -0.66 31.75 5.48
C ASP A 86 -0.54 30.78 4.28
N LYS A 87 0.17 31.14 3.20
CA LYS A 87 0.15 30.37 1.93
C LYS A 87 0.57 28.92 2.11
N VAL A 88 1.56 28.66 2.97
CA VAL A 88 2.03 27.29 3.24
C VAL A 88 1.00 26.54 4.07
N GLY A 89 0.42 27.20 5.07
CA GLY A 89 -0.66 26.64 5.88
C GLY A 89 -1.87 26.27 5.02
N ASP A 90 -2.32 27.20 4.18
CA ASP A 90 -3.41 27.00 3.23
C ASP A 90 -3.11 25.80 2.31
N TYR A 91 -1.91 25.73 1.75
CA TYR A 91 -1.53 24.60 0.90
C TYR A 91 -1.62 23.26 1.63
N LEU A 92 -1.12 23.17 2.87
CA LEU A 92 -1.19 21.95 3.66
C LEU A 92 -2.65 21.59 4.01
N GLN A 93 -3.43 22.58 4.44
CA GLN A 93 -4.83 22.42 4.85
C GLN A 93 -5.75 22.01 3.69
N HIS A 94 -5.53 22.53 2.48
CA HIS A 94 -6.37 22.22 1.32
C HIS A 94 -5.92 20.94 0.62
N HIS A 95 -4.62 20.65 0.55
CA HIS A 95 -4.13 19.55 -0.30
C HIS A 95 -3.71 18.29 0.44
N TRP A 96 -3.35 18.36 1.73
CA TRP A 96 -2.78 17.23 2.46
C TRP A 96 -3.59 16.80 3.67
N PHE A 97 -4.13 17.74 4.44
CA PHE A 97 -4.92 17.43 5.64
C PHE A 97 -6.23 16.68 5.33
N PRO A 98 -6.97 16.92 4.22
CA PRO A 98 -8.21 16.20 3.95
C PRO A 98 -7.98 14.72 3.61
N VAL A 99 -6.78 14.37 3.17
CA VAL A 99 -6.36 12.99 2.81
C VAL A 99 -5.37 12.41 3.83
N SER A 100 -5.35 12.95 5.05
CA SER A 100 -4.40 12.59 6.10
C SER A 100 -4.51 11.15 6.56
N ASP A 101 -5.69 10.55 6.48
CA ASP A 101 -5.91 9.12 6.73
C ASP A 101 -5.20 8.21 5.71
N MET A 102 -4.85 8.73 4.53
CA MET A 102 -4.11 7.97 3.54
C MET A 102 -2.60 8.01 3.78
N TRP A 103 -2.09 8.97 4.59
CA TRP A 103 -0.65 9.14 4.78
C TRP A 103 -0.12 9.22 6.21
N ALA A 104 -0.94 9.59 7.19
CA ALA A 104 -0.58 9.64 8.61
C ALA A 104 -0.80 8.28 9.30
N GLN A 105 -0.22 8.12 10.49
CA GLN A 105 -0.11 6.83 11.16
C GLN A 105 -1.45 6.28 11.61
N TYR A 106 -2.34 7.14 12.12
CA TYR A 106 -3.71 6.74 12.48
C TYR A 106 -4.49 6.13 11.31
N GLY A 107 -4.12 6.48 10.08
CA GLY A 107 -4.70 5.93 8.86
C GLY A 107 -3.98 4.69 8.32
N ARG A 108 -2.77 4.40 8.78
CA ARG A 108 -1.93 3.28 8.31
C ARG A 108 -1.87 2.11 9.29
N GLN A 109 -2.93 1.87 10.05
CA GLN A 109 -3.03 0.77 11.02
C GLN A 109 -3.25 -0.61 10.38
N VAL A 110 -2.66 -0.86 9.21
CA VAL A 110 -2.72 -2.13 8.48
C VAL A 110 -1.29 -2.59 8.23
N TYR A 111 -1.04 -3.89 8.28
CA TYR A 111 0.29 -4.39 7.95
C TYR A 111 0.63 -4.11 6.49
N HIS A 112 1.71 -3.38 6.28
CA HIS A 112 2.22 -3.02 4.95
C HIS A 112 3.71 -3.37 4.80
N GLU A 113 4.17 -4.41 5.50
CA GLU A 113 5.56 -4.93 5.46
C GLU A 113 6.62 -3.82 5.66
N GLU A 114 6.37 -2.90 6.61
CA GLU A 114 7.22 -1.73 6.88
C GLU A 114 7.47 -0.84 5.65
N SER A 115 6.74 -1.06 4.57
CA SER A 115 6.87 -0.31 3.34
C SER A 115 6.06 0.96 3.43
N GLU A 116 6.76 2.07 3.58
CA GLU A 116 6.20 3.42 3.53
C GLU A 116 6.32 4.05 2.13
N THR A 117 6.83 3.29 1.16
CA THR A 117 7.13 3.79 -0.17
C THR A 117 6.82 2.77 -1.27
N ASN A 118 6.26 3.25 -2.37
CA ASN A 118 6.16 2.47 -3.61
C ASN A 118 7.46 2.44 -4.42
N ASN A 119 8.57 3.02 -3.92
CA ASN A 119 9.87 3.06 -4.61
C ASN A 119 10.37 1.67 -5.04
N LEU A 120 10.01 0.60 -4.32
CA LEU A 120 10.35 -0.77 -4.73
C LEU A 120 9.74 -1.10 -6.11
N LEU A 121 8.45 -0.80 -6.26
CA LEU A 121 7.71 -1.00 -7.50
C LEU A 121 8.26 -0.07 -8.61
N GLU A 122 8.53 1.19 -8.27
CA GLU A 122 9.10 2.14 -9.23
C GLU A 122 10.48 1.72 -9.73
N ARG A 123 11.36 1.25 -8.85
CA ARG A 123 12.67 0.73 -9.23
C ARG A 123 12.55 -0.50 -10.12
N PHE A 124 11.61 -1.40 -9.81
CA PHE A 124 11.32 -2.55 -10.67
C PHE A 124 10.91 -2.09 -12.08
N PHE A 125 9.90 -1.23 -12.20
CA PHE A 125 9.43 -0.74 -13.50
C PHE A 125 10.47 0.13 -14.22
N HIS A 126 11.29 0.89 -13.50
CA HIS A 126 12.41 1.63 -14.06
C HIS A 126 13.44 0.68 -14.67
N THR A 127 13.77 -0.40 -13.96
CA THR A 127 14.67 -1.46 -14.45
C THR A 127 14.09 -2.12 -15.68
N LEU A 128 12.80 -2.50 -15.63
CA LEU A 128 12.09 -3.06 -16.78
C LEU A 128 12.16 -2.13 -17.99
N LYS A 129 11.81 -0.86 -17.81
CA LYS A 129 11.75 0.13 -18.89
C LYS A 129 13.11 0.42 -19.51
N TYR A 130 14.16 0.60 -18.71
CA TYR A 130 15.43 1.14 -19.21
C TYR A 130 16.54 0.10 -19.34
N GLN A 131 16.54 -0.95 -18.53
CA GLN A 131 17.55 -2.01 -18.60
C GLN A 131 17.12 -3.13 -19.54
N PHE A 132 15.86 -3.59 -19.44
CA PHE A 132 15.40 -4.71 -20.25
C PHE A 132 14.74 -4.27 -21.57
N LEU A 133 13.90 -3.23 -21.54
CA LEU A 133 13.21 -2.72 -22.71
C LEU A 133 13.98 -1.61 -23.44
N GLU A 134 15.09 -1.12 -22.88
CA GLU A 134 15.93 -0.07 -23.48
C GLU A 134 15.17 1.22 -23.84
N GLY A 135 14.02 1.47 -23.20
CA GLY A 135 13.13 2.59 -23.48
C GLY A 135 12.17 2.37 -24.67
N LYS A 136 12.13 1.17 -25.26
CA LYS A 136 11.21 0.82 -26.35
C LYS A 136 9.78 0.69 -25.82
N ALA A 137 8.84 1.29 -26.55
CA ALA A 137 7.40 1.18 -26.30
C ALA A 137 6.76 0.26 -27.35
N ASN A 138 5.52 -0.21 -27.08
CA ASN A 138 4.71 -0.99 -28.02
C ASN A 138 5.40 -2.24 -28.57
N MET A 139 6.13 -2.95 -27.71
CA MET A 139 6.68 -4.26 -28.05
C MET A 139 5.54 -5.27 -28.24
N ARG A 140 5.71 -6.22 -29.17
CA ARG A 140 4.77 -7.33 -29.32
C ARG A 140 4.63 -8.11 -28.01
N LEU A 141 3.43 -8.61 -27.74
CA LEU A 141 3.12 -9.31 -26.49
C LEU A 141 3.99 -10.55 -26.27
N ASP A 142 4.21 -11.36 -27.31
CA ASP A 142 5.06 -12.54 -27.27
C ASP A 142 6.51 -12.21 -26.88
N MET A 143 7.05 -11.11 -27.43
CA MET A 143 8.37 -10.60 -27.05
C MET A 143 8.43 -10.16 -25.59
N LEU A 144 7.36 -9.55 -25.06
CA LEU A 144 7.27 -9.17 -23.65
C LEU A 144 7.26 -10.40 -22.75
N VAL A 145 6.48 -11.43 -23.10
CA VAL A 145 6.44 -12.69 -22.34
C VAL A 145 7.82 -13.34 -22.31
N CYS A 146 8.47 -13.50 -23.48
CA CYS A 146 9.82 -14.05 -23.58
C CYS A 146 10.86 -13.25 -22.79
N LEU A 147 10.73 -11.91 -22.74
CA LEU A 147 11.62 -11.06 -21.97
C LEU A 147 11.40 -11.22 -20.46
N LEU A 148 10.15 -11.25 -20.01
CA LEU A 148 9.79 -11.38 -18.60
C LEU A 148 10.23 -12.75 -18.04
N THR A 149 9.92 -13.84 -18.74
CA THR A 149 10.27 -15.20 -18.30
C THR A 149 11.73 -15.56 -18.59
N GLY A 150 12.29 -15.07 -19.70
CA GLY A 150 13.63 -15.45 -20.14
C GLY A 150 14.77 -14.63 -19.53
N LYS A 151 14.57 -13.32 -19.34
CA LYS A 151 15.63 -12.39 -18.90
C LYS A 151 15.37 -11.80 -17.53
N VAL A 152 14.17 -11.26 -17.30
CA VAL A 152 13.84 -10.58 -16.03
C VAL A 152 13.84 -11.58 -14.87
N GLU A 153 13.17 -12.72 -15.02
CA GLU A 153 13.15 -13.78 -14.01
C GLU A 153 14.55 -14.27 -13.67
N LYS A 154 15.39 -14.58 -14.67
CA LYS A 154 16.77 -15.04 -14.47
C LYS A 154 17.62 -14.00 -13.72
N TYR A 155 17.46 -12.73 -14.05
CA TYR A 155 18.17 -11.64 -13.39
C TYR A 155 17.80 -11.55 -11.90
N TYR A 156 16.51 -11.56 -11.57
CA TYR A 156 16.07 -11.49 -10.16
C TYR A 156 16.38 -12.77 -9.38
N LYS A 157 16.31 -13.95 -10.00
CA LYS A 157 16.82 -15.20 -9.42
C LYS A 157 18.29 -15.08 -9.05
N HIS A 158 19.12 -14.56 -9.96
CA HIS A 158 20.54 -14.35 -9.69
C HIS A 158 20.78 -13.36 -8.52
N LEU A 159 20.02 -12.26 -8.46
CA LEU A 159 20.09 -11.33 -7.32
C LEU A 159 19.72 -12.00 -6.00
N THR A 160 18.69 -12.85 -5.98
CA THR A 160 18.30 -13.63 -4.80
C THR A 160 19.43 -14.56 -4.35
N GLU A 161 20.09 -15.25 -5.27
CA GLU A 161 21.23 -16.12 -4.92
C GLU A 161 22.43 -15.32 -4.39
N LEU A 162 22.70 -14.13 -4.94
CA LEU A 162 23.72 -13.23 -4.40
C LEU A 162 23.37 -12.72 -2.99
N HIS A 163 22.09 -12.44 -2.70
CA HIS A 163 21.64 -12.12 -1.35
C HIS A 163 21.85 -13.30 -0.39
N LYS A 164 21.43 -14.51 -0.78
CA LYS A 164 21.62 -15.72 0.04
C LYS A 164 23.09 -16.01 0.32
N ALA A 165 23.95 -15.77 -0.66
CA ALA A 165 25.40 -15.91 -0.52
C ALA A 165 26.07 -14.75 0.25
N GLY A 166 25.30 -13.79 0.80
CA GLY A 166 25.82 -12.63 1.53
C GLY A 166 26.66 -11.67 0.69
N ARG A 167 26.57 -11.75 -0.65
CA ARG A 167 27.38 -10.94 -1.57
C ARG A 167 26.79 -9.55 -1.84
N ILE A 168 25.51 -9.37 -1.53
CA ILE A 168 24.81 -8.10 -1.61
C ILE A 168 24.05 -7.95 -0.28
N SER A 169 24.15 -6.77 0.35
CA SER A 169 23.40 -6.47 1.56
C SER A 169 21.94 -6.16 1.23
N SER A 170 21.02 -6.77 1.96
CA SER A 170 19.63 -6.30 1.94
C SER A 170 19.56 -4.99 2.73
N SER A 171 18.85 -3.99 2.20
CA SER A 171 18.64 -2.71 2.91
C SER A 171 17.61 -2.82 4.04
N GLN A 172 16.95 -3.98 4.15
CA GLN A 172 15.95 -4.30 5.16
C GLN A 172 16.52 -5.45 5.99
N GLU A 173 17.40 -5.15 6.93
CA GLU A 173 17.54 -6.03 8.10
C GLU A 173 16.15 -6.07 8.75
N LYS A 174 15.34 -7.07 8.39
CA LYS A 174 14.09 -7.36 9.10
C LYS A 174 14.47 -7.48 10.56
N GLN A 175 13.83 -6.67 11.41
CA GLN A 175 14.14 -6.64 12.82
C GLN A 175 14.06 -8.08 13.35
N ASP A 176 15.15 -8.58 13.91
CA ASP A 176 15.20 -9.95 14.44
C ASP A 176 14.31 -10.02 15.69
N ILE A 177 13.03 -10.29 15.47
CA ILE A 177 12.02 -10.33 16.52
C ILE A 177 12.40 -11.40 17.55
N PHE A 178 12.92 -12.55 17.10
CA PHE A 178 13.36 -13.63 17.98
C PHE A 178 14.50 -13.17 18.88
N GLY A 179 15.56 -12.59 18.31
CA GLY A 179 16.66 -12.03 19.09
C GLY A 179 16.23 -10.91 20.04
N THR A 180 15.22 -10.10 19.69
CA THR A 180 14.68 -9.09 20.63
C THR A 180 13.85 -9.70 21.76
N VAL A 181 13.10 -10.77 21.49
CA VAL A 181 12.32 -11.49 22.51
C VAL A 181 13.25 -12.21 23.48
N GLU A 182 14.31 -12.86 22.98
CA GLU A 182 15.34 -13.49 23.81
C GLU A 182 16.00 -12.49 24.77
N LYS A 183 16.31 -11.28 24.31
CA LYS A 183 16.84 -10.22 25.18
C LYS A 183 15.86 -9.81 26.28
N MET A 184 14.56 -9.79 25.99
CA MET A 184 13.54 -9.50 27.00
C MET A 184 13.45 -10.61 28.05
N ILE A 185 13.57 -11.87 27.63
CA ILE A 185 13.64 -13.04 28.52
C ILE A 185 14.91 -12.99 29.39
N GLN A 186 16.08 -12.73 28.79
CA GLN A 186 17.36 -12.64 29.51
C GLN A 186 17.39 -11.51 30.56
N LYS A 187 16.58 -10.47 30.36
CA LYS A 187 16.40 -9.36 31.32
C LYS A 187 15.32 -9.65 32.37
N GLU A 188 14.76 -10.86 32.39
CA GLU A 188 13.75 -11.31 33.36
C GLU A 188 12.51 -10.38 33.40
N LEU A 189 12.18 -9.75 32.26
CA LEU A 189 11.06 -8.81 32.17
C LEU A 189 9.70 -9.48 32.34
N GLU A 190 9.66 -10.82 32.27
CA GLU A 190 8.49 -11.65 32.50
C GLU A 190 7.90 -11.47 33.91
N ALA A 191 8.73 -11.20 34.93
CA ALA A 191 8.29 -10.97 36.30
C ALA A 191 7.42 -9.70 36.46
N ASN A 192 7.52 -8.75 35.51
CA ASN A 192 6.83 -7.46 35.55
C ASN A 192 5.63 -7.39 34.60
N ILE A 193 5.11 -8.53 34.15
CA ILE A 193 3.94 -8.56 33.28
C ILE A 193 2.67 -8.60 34.11
N HIS A 194 1.72 -7.72 33.80
CA HIS A 194 0.42 -7.71 34.46
C HIS A 194 -0.65 -8.27 33.51
N HIS A 195 -1.33 -9.33 33.94
CA HIS A 195 -2.47 -9.90 33.23
C HIS A 195 -3.72 -9.05 33.50
N LYS A 196 -4.37 -8.55 32.45
CA LYS A 196 -5.55 -7.66 32.54
C LYS A 196 -6.87 -8.36 32.19
N GLY A 197 -6.85 -9.64 31.86
CA GLY A 197 -8.02 -10.41 31.40
C GLY A 197 -7.72 -11.18 30.12
N GLU A 198 -8.71 -11.90 29.59
CA GLU A 198 -8.52 -12.82 28.45
C GLU A 198 -7.76 -12.17 27.28
N GLY A 199 -6.53 -12.62 27.05
CA GLY A 199 -5.68 -12.17 25.96
C GLY A 199 -5.11 -10.74 26.09
N ASN A 200 -5.31 -10.05 27.23
CA ASN A 200 -4.83 -8.69 27.46
C ASN A 200 -3.72 -8.65 28.52
N TYR A 201 -2.59 -8.05 28.15
CA TYR A 201 -1.37 -8.00 28.95
C TYR A 201 -0.81 -6.59 29.01
N CYS A 202 -0.19 -6.23 30.13
CA CYS A 202 0.71 -5.09 30.22
C CYS A 202 2.15 -5.59 30.21
N ILE A 203 2.89 -5.21 29.17
CA ILE A 203 4.27 -5.62 28.94
C ILE A 203 5.21 -4.43 29.24
N PRO A 204 6.26 -4.59 30.05
CA PRO A 204 7.21 -3.52 30.33
C PRO A 204 8.04 -3.16 29.08
N SER A 205 8.41 -1.89 28.96
CA SER A 205 9.35 -1.42 27.95
C SER A 205 10.77 -1.81 28.33
N GLU A 206 11.47 -2.45 27.39
CA GLU A 206 12.90 -2.81 27.56
C GLU A 206 13.81 -1.58 27.74
N SER A 207 13.40 -0.42 27.22
CA SER A 207 14.20 0.81 27.18
C SER A 207 13.82 1.83 28.24
N GLN A 208 12.64 1.70 28.84
CA GLN A 208 12.06 2.69 29.74
C GLN A 208 11.40 1.97 30.92
N PRO A 209 12.10 1.85 32.08
CA PRO A 209 11.65 1.00 33.19
C PRO A 209 10.24 1.31 33.74
N ALA A 210 9.80 2.57 33.65
CA ALA A 210 8.47 3.00 34.11
C ALA A 210 7.36 2.90 33.05
N LYS A 211 7.68 2.52 31.82
CA LYS A 211 6.72 2.51 30.71
C LYS A 211 6.22 1.10 30.45
N TYR A 212 4.90 0.97 30.37
CA TYR A 212 4.21 -0.27 30.02
C TYR A 212 3.43 -0.11 28.73
N HIS A 213 3.29 -1.22 28.03
CA HIS A 213 2.56 -1.33 26.78
C HIS A 213 1.39 -2.28 26.94
N ASN A 214 0.17 -1.82 26.63
CA ASN A 214 -1.00 -2.66 26.56
C ASN A 214 -0.92 -3.50 25.29
N VAL A 215 -1.06 -4.82 25.44
CA VAL A 215 -0.98 -5.82 24.37
C VAL A 215 -2.22 -6.67 24.41
N ASN A 216 -2.91 -6.78 23.27
CA ASN A 216 -3.95 -7.77 23.05
C ASN A 216 -3.43 -8.81 22.05
N VAL A 217 -3.20 -10.04 22.53
CA VAL A 217 -2.64 -11.14 21.71
C VAL A 217 -3.67 -11.77 20.78
N ILE A 218 -4.97 -11.67 21.10
CA ILE A 218 -6.07 -12.22 20.30
C ILE A 218 -6.08 -11.50 18.94
N TYR A 219 -5.95 -10.17 18.98
CA TYR A 219 -6.01 -9.28 17.82
C TYR A 219 -4.65 -8.78 17.32
N ASN A 220 -3.56 -9.16 17.99
CA ASN A 220 -2.20 -8.67 17.71
C ASN A 220 -2.11 -7.13 17.74
N ILE A 221 -2.72 -6.53 18.76
CA ILE A 221 -2.72 -5.09 18.97
C ILE A 221 -1.79 -4.76 20.12
N CYS A 222 -1.03 -3.67 19.97
CA CYS A 222 -0.21 -3.10 21.02
C CYS A 222 -0.20 -1.57 20.86
N ASP A 223 -0.18 -0.84 21.97
CA ASP A 223 -0.12 0.63 21.98
C ASP A 223 1.29 1.20 21.69
N CYS A 224 2.30 0.34 21.50
CA CYS A 224 3.63 0.81 21.16
C CYS A 224 3.68 1.38 19.73
N TRP A 225 4.53 2.38 19.51
CA TRP A 225 4.65 3.06 18.22
C TRP A 225 4.86 2.10 17.04
N PHE A 226 5.71 1.10 17.20
CA PHE A 226 5.99 0.12 16.13
C PHE A 226 4.75 -0.72 15.77
N SER A 227 3.90 -1.01 16.75
CA SER A 227 2.63 -1.68 16.54
C SER A 227 1.60 -0.75 15.90
N LEU A 228 1.57 0.54 16.25
CA LEU A 228 0.70 1.51 15.59
C LEU A 228 1.03 1.68 14.10
N MET A 229 2.22 1.27 13.66
CA MET A 229 2.64 1.09 12.27
C MET A 229 2.05 -0.13 11.55
N GLY A 230 1.17 -0.89 12.20
CA GLY A 230 0.63 -2.13 11.65
C GLY A 230 1.61 -3.30 11.70
N ASN A 231 2.82 -3.14 12.26
CA ASN A 231 3.83 -4.19 12.35
C ASN A 231 3.65 -5.07 13.58
N ILE A 232 4.18 -6.30 13.55
CA ILE A 232 4.22 -7.16 14.75
C ILE A 232 5.39 -6.73 15.63
N CYS A 233 5.09 -6.16 16.81
CA CYS A 233 6.12 -5.64 17.70
C CYS A 233 6.68 -6.73 18.63
N LYS A 234 7.88 -6.48 19.17
CA LYS A 234 8.50 -7.37 20.17
C LYS A 234 7.62 -7.63 21.40
N HIS A 235 6.76 -6.69 21.81
CA HIS A 235 5.85 -6.89 22.94
C HIS A 235 4.75 -7.92 22.64
N ILE A 236 4.20 -7.91 21.42
CA ILE A 236 3.23 -8.93 20.96
C ILE A 236 3.91 -10.30 20.90
N ALA A 237 5.11 -10.35 20.31
CA ALA A 237 5.88 -11.58 20.20
C ALA A 237 6.25 -12.15 21.58
N PHE A 238 6.73 -11.31 22.50
CA PHE A 238 7.07 -11.69 23.86
C PHE A 238 5.85 -12.24 24.63
N ALA A 239 4.70 -11.56 24.56
CA ALA A 239 3.47 -12.03 25.20
C ALA A 239 3.02 -13.40 24.67
N LYS A 240 3.15 -13.65 23.36
CA LYS A 240 2.85 -14.96 22.76
C LYS A 240 3.82 -16.06 23.18
N THR A 241 5.09 -15.74 23.28
CA THR A 241 6.10 -16.69 23.77
C THR A 241 5.79 -17.14 25.20
N LEU A 242 5.34 -16.21 26.05
CA LEU A 242 4.97 -16.52 27.42
C LEU A 242 3.69 -17.36 27.53
N LEU A 243 2.65 -17.01 26.75
CA LEU A 243 1.46 -17.85 26.62
C LEU A 243 1.78 -19.30 26.26
N SER A 244 2.75 -19.48 25.36
CA SER A 244 3.19 -20.80 24.93
C SER A 244 3.92 -21.56 26.04
N ARG A 245 4.68 -20.85 26.89
CA ARG A 245 5.34 -21.43 28.09
C ARG A 245 4.34 -21.81 29.18
N GLU A 246 3.27 -21.03 29.35
CA GLU A 246 2.20 -21.28 30.31
C GLU A 246 1.17 -22.31 29.82
N ASN A 247 1.38 -22.94 28.66
CA ASN A 247 0.45 -23.85 28.00
C ASN A 247 -0.95 -23.25 27.73
N ILE A 248 -1.06 -21.93 27.64
CA ILE A 248 -2.31 -21.25 27.30
C ILE A 248 -2.45 -21.21 25.78
N SER A 249 -3.48 -21.88 25.26
CA SER A 249 -3.73 -21.93 23.82
C SER A 249 -4.33 -20.61 23.30
N LEU A 250 -3.56 -19.90 22.46
CA LEU A 250 -4.04 -18.70 21.78
C LEU A 250 -5.28 -18.96 20.89
N ASP A 251 -5.37 -20.17 20.31
CA ASP A 251 -6.53 -20.57 19.50
C ASP A 251 -7.78 -20.75 20.36
N GLN A 252 -7.65 -21.25 21.59
CA GLN A 252 -8.77 -21.32 22.53
C GLN A 252 -9.26 -19.93 22.93
N LEU A 253 -8.35 -19.01 23.25
CA LEU A 253 -8.70 -17.62 23.53
C LEU A 253 -9.45 -16.96 22.36
N ARG A 254 -8.96 -17.16 21.13
CA ARG A 254 -9.63 -16.67 19.92
C ARG A 254 -10.99 -17.31 19.69
N LYS A 255 -11.15 -18.58 20.05
CA LYS A 255 -12.43 -19.31 19.94
C LYS A 255 -13.45 -18.82 20.97
N SER A 256 -13.04 -18.57 22.21
CA SER A 256 -13.88 -17.95 23.24
C SER A 256 -14.39 -16.59 22.78
N GLU A 257 -13.48 -15.75 22.27
CA GLU A 257 -13.82 -14.42 21.75
C GLU A 257 -14.73 -14.49 20.51
N CYS A 258 -14.49 -15.44 19.60
CA CYS A 258 -15.37 -15.72 18.47
C CYS A 258 -16.80 -16.01 18.91
N ASN A 259 -16.98 -16.87 19.91
CA ASN A 259 -18.30 -17.22 20.44
C ASN A 259 -18.99 -16.00 21.07
N LEU A 260 -18.23 -15.16 21.78
CA LEU A 260 -18.75 -13.93 22.38
C LEU A 260 -19.28 -12.96 21.31
N LEU A 261 -18.50 -12.72 20.25
CA LEU A 261 -18.90 -11.83 19.15
C LEU A 261 -20.10 -12.36 18.37
N ILE A 262 -20.19 -13.68 18.15
CA ILE A 262 -21.36 -14.31 17.53
C ILE A 262 -22.61 -14.10 18.42
N LYS A 263 -22.50 -14.36 19.73
CA LYS A 263 -23.60 -14.19 20.68
C LYS A 263 -24.10 -12.74 20.72
N ARG A 264 -23.18 -11.78 20.62
CA ARG A 264 -23.50 -10.33 20.59
C ARG A 264 -23.95 -9.82 19.22
N ARG A 265 -23.99 -10.67 18.18
CA ARG A 265 -24.32 -10.29 16.79
C ARG A 265 -23.47 -9.12 16.28
N MET A 266 -22.18 -9.12 16.59
CA MET A 266 -21.22 -8.09 16.18
C MET A 266 -20.73 -8.27 14.74
N TYR A 267 -21.63 -8.61 13.82
CA TYR A 267 -21.31 -8.85 12.42
C TYR A 267 -22.51 -8.58 11.50
N ILE A 268 -22.22 -8.27 10.24
CA ILE A 268 -23.16 -8.10 9.14
C ILE A 268 -22.71 -9.01 8.01
N GLN A 269 -23.62 -9.82 7.47
CA GLN A 269 -23.33 -10.72 6.35
C GLN A 269 -24.02 -10.21 5.08
N GLU A 270 -23.23 -9.94 4.04
CA GLU A 270 -23.68 -9.51 2.72
C GLU A 270 -23.15 -10.48 1.66
N GLY A 271 -23.99 -11.44 1.26
CA GLY A 271 -23.61 -12.49 0.32
C GLY A 271 -22.41 -13.32 0.83
N ALA A 272 -21.30 -13.26 0.10
CA ALA A 272 -20.05 -13.97 0.43
C ALA A 272 -19.09 -13.15 1.33
N THR A 273 -19.48 -11.93 1.70
CA THR A 273 -18.69 -11.01 2.51
C THR A 273 -19.28 -10.92 3.91
N LEU A 274 -18.40 -10.96 4.92
CA LEU A 274 -18.76 -10.80 6.31
C LEU A 274 -18.02 -9.59 6.87
N ILE A 275 -18.77 -8.62 7.38
CA ILE A 275 -18.26 -7.42 8.02
C ILE A 275 -18.40 -7.62 9.53
N ILE A 276 -17.31 -7.50 10.27
CA ILE A 276 -17.29 -7.65 11.73
C ILE A 276 -16.96 -6.30 12.34
N ASN A 277 -17.78 -5.88 13.30
CA ASN A 277 -17.63 -4.62 14.00
C ASN A 277 -17.10 -4.91 15.41
N ARG A 278 -16.02 -4.25 15.81
CA ARG A 278 -15.43 -4.35 17.15
C ARG A 278 -15.14 -2.96 17.66
N ASP A 279 -15.97 -2.38 18.52
CA ASP A 279 -15.68 -1.18 19.33
C ASP A 279 -14.68 -0.20 18.66
N ASP A 280 -15.04 0.32 17.47
CA ASP A 280 -14.30 1.24 16.57
C ASP A 280 -13.43 0.66 15.44
N GLU A 281 -13.27 -0.66 15.34
CA GLU A 281 -12.59 -1.34 14.23
C GLU A 281 -13.54 -2.19 13.38
N MET A 282 -13.49 -1.99 12.06
CA MET A 282 -14.17 -2.82 11.09
C MET A 282 -13.21 -3.80 10.44
N SER A 283 -13.57 -5.09 10.42
CA SER A 283 -12.85 -6.12 9.68
C SER A 283 -13.75 -6.75 8.63
N ILE A 284 -13.20 -7.00 7.44
CA ILE A 284 -13.93 -7.55 6.31
C ILE A 284 -13.32 -8.90 5.97
N VAL A 285 -14.17 -9.92 5.99
CA VAL A 285 -13.83 -11.28 5.60
C VAL A 285 -14.49 -11.56 4.26
N HIS A 286 -13.68 -12.01 3.29
CA HIS A 286 -14.18 -12.50 2.02
C HIS A 286 -13.47 -13.83 1.71
N LYS A 287 -14.27 -14.89 1.53
CA LYS A 287 -13.79 -16.28 1.41
C LYS A 287 -12.97 -16.72 2.64
N SER A 288 -11.65 -16.76 2.52
CA SER A 288 -10.70 -17.19 3.57
C SER A 288 -9.67 -16.12 3.91
N LYS A 289 -9.89 -14.87 3.47
CA LYS A 289 -9.02 -13.74 3.75
C LYS A 289 -9.78 -12.70 4.57
N CYS A 290 -9.06 -12.07 5.49
CA CYS A 290 -9.59 -11.03 6.37
C CYS A 290 -8.70 -9.79 6.32
N SER A 291 -9.32 -8.60 6.37
CA SER A 291 -8.58 -7.33 6.44
C SER A 291 -7.98 -7.02 7.81
N CYS A 292 -8.29 -7.83 8.84
CA CYS A 292 -7.79 -7.57 10.19
C CYS A 292 -6.29 -7.81 10.32
N ARG A 293 -5.72 -7.20 11.36
CA ARG A 293 -4.30 -7.26 11.65
C ARG A 293 -3.78 -8.68 11.90
N THR A 294 -4.51 -9.51 12.63
CA THR A 294 -4.11 -10.91 12.87
C THR A 294 -3.92 -11.69 11.57
N ASN A 295 -4.85 -11.58 10.62
CA ASN A 295 -4.74 -12.31 9.35
C ASN A 295 -3.62 -11.74 8.46
N SER A 296 -3.33 -10.44 8.58
CA SER A 296 -2.22 -9.82 7.85
C SER A 296 -0.84 -10.37 8.25
N PHE A 297 -0.71 -10.93 9.45
CA PHE A 297 0.49 -11.66 9.91
C PHE A 297 0.49 -13.15 9.54
N GLY A 298 -0.49 -13.61 8.75
CA GLY A 298 -0.62 -15.01 8.35
C GLY A 298 -1.27 -15.91 9.41
N GLU A 299 -1.79 -15.34 10.50
CA GLU A 299 -2.44 -16.11 11.57
C GLU A 299 -3.95 -16.27 11.33
N THR A 300 -4.52 -17.37 11.85
CA THR A 300 -5.97 -17.55 11.92
C THR A 300 -6.55 -16.53 12.89
N CYS A 301 -7.42 -15.66 12.38
CA CYS A 301 -8.03 -14.59 13.16
C CYS A 301 -9.44 -14.94 13.63
N VAL A 302 -9.90 -14.29 14.69
CA VAL A 302 -11.28 -14.38 15.20
C VAL A 302 -12.30 -14.17 14.09
N CYS A 303 -12.06 -13.23 13.17
CA CYS A 303 -12.96 -12.94 12.07
C CYS A 303 -13.19 -14.12 11.12
N ILE A 304 -12.12 -14.86 10.79
CA ILE A 304 -12.21 -16.05 9.96
C ILE A 304 -12.91 -17.16 10.73
N MET A 305 -12.65 -17.30 12.03
CA MET A 305 -13.34 -18.27 12.88
C MET A 305 -14.86 -18.02 12.89
N ILE A 306 -15.30 -16.75 12.97
CA ILE A 306 -16.71 -16.37 12.86
C ILE A 306 -17.27 -16.81 11.51
N ALA A 307 -16.60 -16.47 10.41
CA ALA A 307 -17.04 -16.85 9.06
C ALA A 307 -17.20 -18.37 8.89
N ILE A 308 -16.30 -19.16 9.48
CA ILE A 308 -16.39 -20.63 9.49
C ILE A 308 -17.57 -21.11 10.34
N ALA A 309 -17.72 -20.57 11.56
CA ALA A 309 -18.79 -20.96 12.48
C ALA A 309 -20.19 -20.68 11.89
N LEU A 310 -20.37 -19.54 11.22
CA LEU A 310 -21.63 -19.18 10.57
C LEU A 310 -21.95 -20.10 9.39
N LYS A 311 -20.95 -20.43 8.55
CA LYS A 311 -21.13 -21.40 7.45
C LYS A 311 -21.56 -22.78 7.96
N ASN A 312 -20.95 -23.26 9.04
CA ASN A 312 -21.29 -24.55 9.65
C ASN A 312 -22.67 -24.53 10.32
N SER A 313 -23.16 -23.36 10.72
CA SER A 313 -24.50 -23.18 11.30
C SER A 313 -25.58 -23.20 10.21
N THR A 314 -25.31 -22.64 9.04
CA THR A 314 -26.23 -22.67 7.88
C THR A 314 -26.41 -24.05 7.24
N SER A 315 -25.50 -25.00 7.49
CA SER A 315 -25.58 -26.37 6.98
C SER A 315 -26.32 -27.36 7.89
N LYS A 316 -26.81 -26.94 9.06
CA LYS A 316 -27.67 -27.77 9.93
C LYS A 316 -29.13 -27.31 9.80
N PRO A 317 -30.07 -28.18 9.36
CA PRO A 317 -31.47 -27.81 9.25
C PRO A 317 -32.10 -27.87 10.65
N THR A 318 -32.13 -26.74 11.34
CA THR A 318 -32.98 -26.59 12.54
C THR A 318 -34.29 -25.94 12.17
N LYS A 319 -35.34 -26.76 12.14
CA LYS A 319 -36.74 -26.33 12.28
C LYS A 319 -36.87 -25.60 13.62
N HIS A 320 -37.34 -24.36 13.63
CA HIS A 320 -38.58 -23.94 14.31
C HIS A 320 -38.70 -22.43 14.52
N THR A 321 -39.95 -21.98 14.31
CA THR A 321 -40.74 -20.98 15.04
C THR A 321 -40.37 -19.50 14.91
N ALA A 322 -41.27 -18.80 14.21
CA ALA A 322 -41.45 -17.37 14.26
C ALA A 322 -41.67 -16.91 15.71
N GLY A 323 -40.74 -16.09 16.20
CA GLY A 323 -40.86 -15.32 17.44
C GLY A 323 -40.70 -13.85 17.10
N THR A 324 -41.76 -13.08 17.34
CA THR A 324 -41.93 -11.65 17.10
C THR A 324 -40.74 -10.82 17.57
N LEU A 325 -40.10 -10.09 16.64
CA LEU A 325 -39.16 -9.02 16.95
C LEU A 325 -39.94 -7.75 17.26
N GLN A 326 -39.80 -7.26 18.49
CA GLN A 326 -40.15 -5.88 18.84
C GLN A 326 -39.24 -4.93 18.05
N ALA A 327 -39.87 -3.94 17.42
CA ALA A 327 -39.21 -2.84 16.74
C ALA A 327 -38.29 -2.10 17.72
N VAL A 328 -37.02 -2.02 17.36
CA VAL A 328 -36.08 -1.03 17.90
C VAL A 328 -35.77 -0.09 16.75
N ASP A 329 -35.95 1.19 17.04
CA ASP A 329 -36.08 2.30 16.12
C ASP A 329 -34.99 2.39 15.03
N GLU A 330 -35.45 2.77 13.83
CA GLU A 330 -34.63 3.16 12.68
C GLU A 330 -33.70 4.33 13.04
N LEU A 331 -32.46 4.04 13.43
CA LEU A 331 -31.36 4.99 13.25
C LEU A 331 -30.96 4.98 11.76
N LYS A 332 -31.62 5.85 10.99
CA LYS A 332 -31.23 6.24 9.63
C LYS A 332 -29.78 6.72 9.64
N MET A 333 -28.84 5.83 9.28
CA MET A 333 -27.47 6.22 9.01
C MET A 333 -27.42 6.94 7.66
N SER A 334 -27.48 8.27 7.72
CA SER A 334 -27.17 9.16 6.60
C SER A 334 -25.75 8.86 6.09
N LYS A 335 -25.63 8.64 4.77
CA LYS A 335 -24.36 8.67 4.03
C LYS A 335 -23.59 9.94 4.41
N PRO A 336 -22.29 9.89 4.77
CA PRO A 336 -21.50 11.10 4.82
C PRO A 336 -21.24 11.55 3.38
N ALA A 337 -22.06 12.47 2.88
CA ALA A 337 -21.73 13.28 1.73
C ALA A 337 -20.58 14.21 2.13
N ILE A 338 -19.41 14.03 1.50
CA ILE A 338 -18.34 15.02 1.55
C ILE A 338 -18.75 16.13 0.57
N PRO A 339 -18.99 17.38 1.01
CA PRO A 339 -19.24 18.46 0.08
C PRO A 339 -17.89 18.87 -0.53
N PHE A 340 -17.72 18.56 -1.82
CA PHE A 340 -16.70 19.21 -2.65
C PHE A 340 -17.47 20.07 -3.64
N GLN A 341 -17.60 21.37 -3.33
CA GLN A 341 -18.13 22.35 -4.26
C GLN A 341 -17.06 22.61 -5.33
N ASP A 342 -17.33 22.19 -6.56
CA ASP A 342 -16.77 22.81 -7.75
C ASP A 342 -17.96 23.17 -8.65
N THR A 343 -18.26 24.47 -8.69
CA THR A 343 -19.12 25.08 -9.72
C THR A 343 -18.39 25.02 -11.05
N PHE A 344 -18.84 24.16 -11.95
CA PHE A 344 -18.65 24.31 -13.40
C PHE A 344 -19.92 23.80 -14.08
N GLU A 345 -20.72 24.75 -14.54
CA GLU A 345 -21.88 24.55 -15.39
C GLU A 345 -21.45 23.88 -16.70
N ILE A 346 -22.09 22.77 -17.04
CA ILE A 346 -22.23 22.32 -18.42
C ILE A 346 -23.70 21.98 -18.58
N GLU A 347 -24.35 22.76 -19.43
CA GLU A 347 -25.76 22.69 -19.78
C GLU A 347 -26.16 21.28 -20.26
N GLU A 348 -27.31 20.86 -19.74
CA GLU A 348 -28.03 19.65 -20.13
C GLU A 348 -29.05 20.07 -21.20
N GLU A 349 -28.83 19.68 -22.46
CA GLU A 349 -29.90 19.65 -23.46
C GLU A 349 -30.26 18.20 -23.76
N LEU A 350 -31.47 17.85 -23.34
CA LEU A 350 -32.21 16.66 -23.70
C LEU A 350 -32.99 16.99 -24.98
N ASP A 351 -32.77 16.25 -26.08
CA ASP A 351 -33.89 15.68 -26.86
C ASP A 351 -33.46 14.79 -28.05
N THR A 352 -34.04 13.58 -28.03
CA THR A 352 -34.58 12.80 -29.16
C THR A 352 -33.69 12.02 -30.15
N VAL A 353 -34.12 10.77 -30.31
CA VAL A 353 -33.82 9.75 -31.35
C VAL A 353 -32.39 9.21 -31.40
N THR A 354 -32.21 8.04 -30.78
CA THR A 354 -31.04 7.16 -30.94
C THR A 354 -30.92 6.64 -32.38
N PRO A 355 -29.84 6.95 -33.14
CA PRO A 355 -29.30 6.01 -34.09
C PRO A 355 -28.47 5.01 -33.29
N THR A 356 -28.77 3.72 -33.38
CA THR A 356 -27.89 2.66 -32.84
C THR A 356 -26.48 2.87 -33.38
N VAL A 357 -25.61 3.48 -32.56
CA VAL A 357 -24.18 3.53 -32.82
C VAL A 357 -23.71 2.09 -32.68
N LEU A 358 -23.66 1.36 -33.79
CA LEU A 358 -23.00 0.07 -33.84
C LEU A 358 -21.54 0.33 -33.44
N SER A 359 -21.22 0.00 -32.20
CA SER A 359 -19.84 0.05 -31.73
C SER A 359 -19.02 -0.93 -32.58
N THR A 360 -17.76 -0.61 -32.86
CA THR A 360 -16.85 -1.51 -33.57
C THR A 360 -16.78 -2.89 -32.88
N GLN A 361 -16.98 -2.93 -31.57
CA GLN A 361 -17.09 -4.18 -30.81
C GLN A 361 -18.32 -5.01 -31.20
N ASN A 362 -19.49 -4.40 -31.34
CA ASN A 362 -20.71 -5.11 -31.74
C ASN A 362 -20.57 -5.65 -33.17
N LEU A 363 -20.00 -4.85 -34.08
CA LEU A 363 -19.77 -5.29 -35.47
C LEU A 363 -18.81 -6.48 -35.57
N VAL A 364 -17.73 -6.48 -34.77
CA VAL A 364 -16.78 -7.60 -34.72
C VAL A 364 -17.42 -8.84 -34.09
N GLN A 365 -18.25 -8.66 -33.05
CA GLN A 365 -18.96 -9.75 -32.39
C GLN A 365 -20.03 -10.38 -33.30
N ASP A 366 -20.75 -9.58 -34.08
CA ASP A 366 -21.75 -10.06 -35.04
C ASP A 366 -21.09 -10.83 -36.18
N LEU A 367 -19.97 -10.32 -36.72
CA LEU A 367 -19.19 -11.04 -37.73
C LEU A 367 -18.63 -12.36 -37.21
N TYR A 368 -18.14 -12.39 -35.97
CA TYR A 368 -17.67 -13.62 -35.33
C TYR A 368 -18.80 -14.63 -35.16
N THR A 369 -19.98 -14.18 -34.73
CA THR A 369 -21.16 -15.03 -34.54
C THR A 369 -21.65 -15.57 -35.88
N TRP A 370 -21.67 -14.74 -36.93
CA TRP A 370 -22.09 -15.13 -38.26
C TRP A 370 -21.16 -16.17 -38.90
N VAL A 371 -19.84 -15.99 -38.82
CA VAL A 371 -18.85 -16.94 -39.37
C VAL A 371 -18.95 -18.33 -38.75
N ASN A 372 -19.40 -18.42 -37.49
CA ASN A 372 -19.58 -19.69 -36.78
C ASN A 372 -21.01 -20.26 -36.89
N SER A 373 -21.89 -19.62 -37.66
CA SER A 373 -23.26 -20.11 -37.86
C SER A 373 -23.31 -21.15 -39.00
N GLU A 374 -24.29 -22.04 -38.93
CA GLU A 374 -24.55 -23.05 -40.00
C GLU A 374 -24.94 -22.40 -41.34
N SER A 375 -25.33 -21.11 -41.32
CA SER A 375 -25.66 -20.32 -42.50
C SER A 375 -24.43 -19.73 -43.21
N PHE A 376 -23.22 -19.89 -42.66
CA PHE A 376 -22.01 -19.37 -43.25
C PHE A 376 -21.55 -20.21 -44.45
N ALA A 377 -21.66 -19.63 -45.64
CA ALA A 377 -20.99 -20.13 -46.83
C ALA A 377 -19.81 -19.21 -47.17
N TYR A 378 -18.61 -19.79 -47.37
CA TYR A 378 -17.45 -19.01 -47.78
C TYR A 378 -17.70 -18.32 -49.12
N ASN A 379 -17.73 -16.99 -49.09
CA ASN A 379 -17.83 -16.16 -50.28
C ASN A 379 -16.53 -15.37 -50.46
N LYS A 380 -15.81 -15.63 -51.56
CA LYS A 380 -14.52 -14.99 -51.88
C LYS A 380 -14.63 -13.48 -52.01
N ALA A 381 -15.74 -12.96 -52.53
CA ALA A 381 -15.98 -11.51 -52.65
C ALA A 381 -16.16 -10.85 -51.27
N LEU A 382 -16.88 -11.52 -50.36
CA LEU A 382 -17.03 -11.05 -48.99
C LEU A 382 -15.71 -11.11 -48.20
N HIS A 383 -14.95 -12.20 -48.34
CA HIS A 383 -13.62 -12.33 -47.73
C HIS A 383 -12.67 -11.20 -48.17
N ASN A 384 -12.68 -10.87 -49.47
CA ASN A 384 -11.88 -9.76 -49.99
C ASN A 384 -12.37 -8.40 -49.48
N THR A 385 -13.67 -8.22 -49.32
CA THR A 385 -14.27 -7.00 -48.76
C THR A 385 -13.92 -6.84 -47.28
N LEU A 386 -13.98 -7.91 -46.48
CA LEU A 386 -13.55 -7.92 -45.09
C LEU A 386 -12.05 -7.67 -44.94
N LYS A 387 -11.21 -8.25 -45.82
CA LYS A 387 -9.77 -7.93 -45.86
C LYS A 387 -9.51 -6.45 -46.16
N LYS A 388 -10.26 -5.85 -47.10
CA LYS A 388 -10.17 -4.42 -47.40
C LYS A 388 -10.64 -3.56 -46.23
N ALA A 389 -11.77 -3.91 -45.59
CA ALA A 389 -12.27 -3.22 -44.40
C ALA A 389 -11.29 -3.32 -43.22
N HIS A 390 -10.72 -4.50 -42.96
CA HIS A 390 -9.65 -4.70 -41.99
C HIS A 390 -8.43 -3.83 -42.32
N ALA A 391 -7.98 -3.81 -43.58
CA ALA A 391 -6.89 -2.93 -43.99
C ALA A 391 -7.23 -1.45 -43.78
N ILE A 392 -8.45 -0.99 -44.06
CA ILE A 392 -8.88 0.41 -43.84
C ILE A 392 -8.92 0.76 -42.35
N VAL A 393 -9.50 -0.11 -41.52
CA VAL A 393 -9.64 0.11 -40.07
C VAL A 393 -8.29 0.05 -39.35
N PHE A 394 -7.41 -0.88 -39.74
CA PHE A 394 -6.15 -1.15 -39.04
C PHE A 394 -4.91 -0.55 -39.72
N SER A 395 -4.99 -0.04 -40.95
CA SER A 395 -3.87 0.71 -41.58
C SER A 395 -3.46 1.94 -40.79
N ASN A 396 -4.40 2.58 -40.09
CA ASN A 396 -4.11 3.70 -39.20
C ASN A 396 -3.41 3.29 -37.89
N PHE A 397 -3.40 2.00 -37.53
CA PHE A 397 -2.69 1.48 -36.37
C PHE A 397 -1.22 1.18 -36.66
N GLU A 398 -0.81 1.01 -37.92
CA GLU A 398 0.57 0.63 -38.24
C GLU A 398 1.57 1.80 -38.28
N THR A 399 1.17 3.06 -38.44
CA THR A 399 2.17 4.16 -38.57
C THR A 399 1.72 5.53 -38.05
N LYS A 400 1.18 5.59 -36.83
CA LYS A 400 1.33 6.80 -35.99
C LYS A 400 1.95 6.45 -34.65
N SER A 401 3.16 5.90 -34.71
CA SER A 401 4.18 6.22 -33.72
C SER A 401 4.32 7.74 -33.71
N ARG A 402 3.52 8.43 -32.88
CA ARG A 402 3.98 9.69 -32.30
C ARG A 402 5.23 9.29 -31.52
N LYS A 403 6.39 9.34 -32.19
CA LYS A 403 7.64 9.70 -31.53
C LYS A 403 7.32 11.02 -30.84
N LYS A 404 6.76 10.97 -29.62
CA LYS A 404 7.15 11.96 -28.64
C LYS A 404 8.66 11.83 -28.66
N ASN A 405 9.32 12.82 -29.26
CA ASN A 405 10.71 13.11 -28.98
C ASN A 405 10.76 13.37 -27.48
N ILE A 406 10.75 12.29 -26.69
CA ILE A 406 11.35 12.28 -25.38
C ILE A 406 12.78 12.62 -25.73
N VAL A 407 13.14 13.89 -25.53
CA VAL A 407 14.48 14.42 -25.73
C VAL A 407 15.43 13.31 -25.28
N PRO A 408 16.25 12.74 -26.18
CA PRO A 408 17.12 11.66 -25.80
C PRO A 408 17.91 12.11 -24.58
N ILE A 409 17.91 11.27 -23.56
CA ILE A 409 18.75 11.29 -22.37
C ILE A 409 20.24 11.17 -22.82
N ARG A 410 20.69 11.84 -23.88
CA ARG A 410 22.10 12.03 -24.23
C ARG A 410 22.77 12.88 -23.16
N PHE A 411 22.07 13.88 -22.59
CA PHE A 411 22.62 14.71 -21.51
C PHE A 411 22.78 13.92 -20.20
N GLN A 412 21.75 13.18 -19.77
CA GLN A 412 21.85 12.33 -18.57
C GLN A 412 22.76 11.11 -18.77
N ARG A 413 22.83 10.51 -19.98
CA ARG A 413 23.81 9.44 -20.29
C ARG A 413 25.24 9.98 -20.39
N ALA A 414 25.46 11.20 -20.89
CA ALA A 414 26.77 11.86 -20.87
C ALA A 414 27.22 12.12 -19.43
N LYS A 415 26.35 12.68 -18.59
CA LYS A 415 26.62 12.93 -17.17
C LYS A 415 26.87 11.64 -16.37
N LEU A 416 26.15 10.55 -16.69
CA LEU A 416 26.39 9.23 -16.10
C LEU A 416 27.70 8.58 -16.60
N ARG A 417 28.12 8.84 -17.84
CA ARG A 417 29.44 8.40 -18.36
C ARG A 417 30.59 9.19 -17.74
N GLU A 418 30.45 10.51 -17.61
CA GLU A 418 31.38 11.37 -16.86
C GLU A 418 31.52 10.93 -15.41
N ASN A 419 30.40 10.71 -14.70
CA ASN A 419 30.42 10.26 -13.30
C ASN A 419 31.02 8.85 -13.14
N LYS A 420 30.83 7.94 -14.10
CA LYS A 420 31.52 6.62 -14.10
C LYS A 420 33.03 6.75 -14.27
N ASN A 421 33.49 7.66 -15.13
CA ASN A 421 34.92 7.93 -15.31
C ASN A 421 35.54 8.61 -14.08
N ILE A 422 34.81 9.49 -13.41
CA ILE A 422 35.26 10.10 -12.15
C ILE A 422 35.37 9.03 -11.04
N HIS A 423 34.38 8.14 -10.92
CA HIS A 423 34.40 7.06 -9.93
C HIS A 423 35.50 6.01 -10.20
N SER A 424 35.76 5.68 -11.48
CA SER A 424 36.86 4.78 -11.85
C SER A 424 38.22 5.41 -11.54
N SER A 425 38.41 6.70 -11.84
CA SER A 425 39.62 7.47 -11.48
C SER A 425 39.82 7.59 -9.98
N ILE A 426 38.76 7.85 -9.19
CA ILE A 426 38.84 7.90 -7.72
C ILE A 426 39.14 6.52 -7.13
N SER A 427 38.56 5.45 -7.67
CA SER A 427 38.85 4.07 -7.22
C SER A 427 40.28 3.63 -7.57
N SER A 428 40.77 4.02 -8.75
CA SER A 428 42.15 3.82 -9.21
C SER A 428 43.14 4.60 -8.33
N TYR A 429 42.84 5.86 -8.01
CA TYR A 429 43.64 6.68 -7.11
C TYR A 429 43.68 6.12 -5.67
N ARG A 430 42.53 5.66 -5.13
CA ARG A 430 42.46 4.98 -3.83
C ARG A 430 43.23 3.66 -3.81
N ARG A 431 43.20 2.87 -4.89
CA ARG A 431 44.01 1.65 -5.04
C ARG A 431 45.51 1.96 -5.11
N LYS A 432 45.93 2.95 -5.90
CA LYS A 432 47.33 3.39 -5.97
C LYS A 432 47.84 3.89 -4.62
N LYS A 433 47.06 4.71 -3.89
CA LYS A 433 47.41 5.19 -2.55
C LYS A 433 47.53 4.06 -1.50
N LYS A 434 46.70 3.01 -1.62
CA LYS A 434 46.76 1.81 -0.75
C LYS A 434 47.99 0.95 -1.07
N ASN A 435 48.37 0.82 -2.33
CA ASN A 435 49.57 0.10 -2.75
C ASN A 435 50.85 0.87 -2.40
N TYR A 436 50.85 2.20 -2.51
CA TYR A 436 51.98 3.04 -2.07
C TYR A 436 52.22 2.92 -0.56
N ARG A 437 51.15 2.94 0.25
CA ARG A 437 51.25 2.68 1.70
C ARG A 437 51.77 1.28 2.02
N LYS A 438 51.37 0.24 1.28
CA LYS A 438 51.89 -1.12 1.48
C LYS A 438 53.38 -1.26 1.08
N GLY A 439 53.84 -0.57 0.03
CA GLY A 439 55.25 -0.53 -0.35
C GLY A 439 56.13 0.16 0.69
N PHE A 440 55.65 1.26 1.29
CA PHE A 440 56.38 2.02 2.31
C PHE A 440 56.59 1.24 3.63
N PHE A 441 55.70 0.30 3.96
CA PHE A 441 55.84 -0.60 5.12
C PHE A 441 56.67 -1.86 4.83
N SER A 442 57.01 -2.13 3.57
CA SER A 442 57.84 -3.28 3.17
C SER A 442 59.34 -2.93 3.06
N GLN A 443 59.71 -1.64 3.04
CA GLN A 443 61.10 -1.17 3.03
C GLN A 443 61.62 -0.74 4.42
N LYS A 444 60.79 -0.89 5.46
CA LYS A 444 61.20 -0.79 6.87
C LYS A 444 60.98 -2.14 7.55
N LYS A 445 61.77 -3.12 7.15
CA LYS A 445 62.13 -4.28 7.95
C LYS A 445 63.59 -4.58 7.72
#